data_AF-A0A7Y2QBV7-F1
#
_entry.id   AF-A0A7Y2QBV7-F1
#
_cell.length_a   1.000
_cell.length_b   1.000
_cell.length_c   1.000
_cell.angle_alpha   90.00
_cell.angle_beta   90.00
_cell.angle_gamma   90.00
#
_symmetry.space_group_name_H-M   'P 1'
#
loop_
_entity.id
_entity.type
_entity.pdbx_description
1 polymer ?
#
loop_
_entity_poly.entity_id
_entity_poly.type
_entity_poly.pdbx_seq_one_letter_code
_entity_poly.pdbx_strand_id
1 'polypeptide(L)'
;MSNRSMGFDTECNLSIEVQGDAAKQAQVRQVIATLRNRLLGEHLGVPAQAVQQAMEDSGGLHAAIDALTQPEARSLQPLDPRLIPELDAVTQDNAVFDPERPISPDEIVDASVPRSARKPVPR
;
A
#
# COMPACT_ATOMS: atom_id res chain seq x y z
N MET A 1 3.55 -0.97 2.83
CA MET A 1 4.90 -1.03 2.21
C MET A 1 5.88 -1.38 3.31
N SER A 2 6.89 -2.19 3.01
CA SER A 2 7.94 -2.59 3.96
C SER A 2 9.21 -1.78 3.70
N ASN A 3 9.90 -1.37 4.76
CA ASN A 3 11.17 -0.65 4.69
C ASN A 3 12.26 -1.48 4.01
N ARG A 4 12.20 -2.80 4.13
CA ARG A 4 13.15 -3.69 3.45
C ARG A 4 13.08 -3.55 1.93
N SER A 5 11.88 -3.41 1.36
CA SER A 5 11.69 -3.13 -0.08
C SER A 5 12.15 -1.73 -0.50
N MET A 6 12.40 -0.82 0.46
CA MET A 6 12.83 0.55 0.17
C MET A 6 14.36 0.73 0.16
N GLY A 7 15.14 -0.20 0.72
CA GLY A 7 16.60 -0.01 0.79
C GLY A 7 17.45 -1.25 1.10
N PHE A 8 16.85 -2.40 1.44
CA PHE A 8 17.62 -3.58 1.84
C PHE A 8 17.52 -4.74 0.84
N ASP A 9 16.31 -5.14 0.47
CA ASP A 9 16.10 -6.20 -0.52
C ASP A 9 16.19 -5.62 -1.94
N THR A 10 16.64 -6.43 -2.90
CA THR A 10 16.65 -6.02 -4.32
C THR A 10 15.25 -6.11 -4.90
N GLU A 11 14.72 -4.97 -5.35
CA GLU A 11 13.38 -4.86 -5.93
C GLU A 11 13.44 -4.35 -7.38
N CYS A 12 12.40 -4.65 -8.17
CA CYS A 12 12.22 -4.10 -9.50
C CYS A 12 10.81 -3.56 -9.64
N ASN A 13 10.69 -2.23 -9.81
CA ASN A 13 9.41 -1.55 -9.99
C ASN A 13 9.34 -0.95 -11.39
N LEU A 14 8.20 -1.12 -12.07
CA LEU A 14 7.93 -0.52 -13.37
C LEU A 14 6.81 0.50 -13.24
N SER A 15 7.06 1.71 -13.72
CA SER A 15 6.04 2.77 -13.82
C SER A 15 5.64 2.96 -15.28
N ILE A 16 4.34 2.97 -15.54
CA ILE A 16 3.77 3.18 -16.88
C ILE A 16 3.04 4.52 -16.87
N GLU A 17 3.52 5.46 -17.69
CA GLU A 17 2.93 6.79 -17.82
C GLU A 17 2.30 6.98 -19.20
N VAL A 18 1.23 7.77 -19.26
CA VAL A 18 0.56 8.14 -20.50
C VAL A 18 1.38 9.22 -21.21
N GLN A 19 2.12 8.81 -22.24
CA GLN A 19 2.92 9.71 -23.08
C GLN A 19 2.74 9.40 -24.59
N GLY A 20 3.22 10.31 -25.45
CA GLY A 20 3.19 10.16 -26.92
C GLY A 20 2.12 11.01 -27.60
N ASP A 21 1.80 10.70 -28.86
CA ASP A 21 0.72 11.34 -29.59
C ASP A 21 -0.67 10.91 -29.06
N ALA A 22 -1.73 11.55 -29.56
CA ALA A 22 -3.10 11.31 -29.09
C ALA A 22 -3.52 9.83 -29.22
N ALA A 23 -3.10 9.14 -30.28
CA ALA A 23 -3.45 7.74 -30.49
C ALA A 23 -2.76 6.84 -29.46
N LYS A 24 -1.46 7.06 -29.21
CA LYS A 24 -0.70 6.31 -28.21
C LYS A 24 -1.17 6.60 -26.79
N GLN A 25 -1.48 7.87 -26.49
CA GLN A 25 -2.04 8.23 -25.19
C GLN A 25 -3.39 7.53 -24.93
N ALA A 26 -4.28 7.49 -25.93
CA ALA A 26 -5.56 6.78 -25.83
C ALA A 26 -5.35 5.28 -25.59
N GLN A 27 -4.41 4.66 -26.29
CA GLN A 27 -4.06 3.24 -26.10
C GLN A 27 -3.57 2.96 -24.68
N VAL A 28 -2.61 3.74 -24.16
CA VAL A 28 -2.06 3.52 -22.81
C VAL A 28 -3.12 3.75 -21.74
N ARG A 29 -3.95 4.80 -21.87
CA ARG A 29 -5.10 5.04 -20.98
C ARG A 29 -6.04 3.85 -20.94
N GLN A 30 -6.36 3.26 -22.11
CA GLN A 30 -7.24 2.11 -22.20
C GLN A 30 -6.66 0.88 -21.49
N VAL A 31 -5.35 0.62 -21.63
CA VAL A 31 -4.68 -0.50 -20.94
C VAL A 31 -4.74 -0.31 -19.42
N ILE A 32 -4.39 0.88 -18.93
CA ILE A 32 -4.42 1.20 -17.49
C ILE A 32 -5.86 1.05 -16.94
N ALA A 33 -6.85 1.61 -17.64
CA ALA A 33 -8.25 1.51 -17.26
C ALA A 33 -8.74 0.05 -17.25
N THR A 34 -8.35 -0.74 -18.23
CA THR A 34 -8.73 -2.17 -18.33
C THR A 34 -8.17 -2.96 -17.15
N LEU A 35 -6.90 -2.75 -16.78
CA LEU A 35 -6.29 -3.41 -15.63
C LEU A 35 -7.00 -3.01 -14.32
N ARG A 36 -7.21 -1.70 -14.11
CA ARG A 36 -7.94 -1.17 -12.96
C ARG A 36 -9.33 -1.80 -12.84
N ASN A 37 -10.10 -1.80 -13.92
CA ASN A 37 -11.48 -2.28 -13.91
C ASN A 37 -11.57 -3.79 -13.63
N ARG A 38 -10.60 -4.59 -14.11
CA ARG A 38 -10.53 -6.02 -13.80
C ARG A 38 -10.28 -6.29 -12.32
N LEU A 39 -9.29 -5.60 -11.73
CA LEU A 39 -8.95 -5.76 -10.32
C LEU A 39 -10.10 -5.30 -9.40
N LEU A 40 -10.69 -4.14 -9.69
CA LEU A 40 -11.86 -3.66 -8.95
C LEU A 40 -13.04 -4.62 -9.08
N GLY A 41 -13.32 -5.12 -10.28
CA GLY A 41 -14.39 -6.09 -10.51
C GLY A 41 -14.21 -7.36 -9.68
N GLU A 42 -12.97 -7.88 -9.60
CA GLU A 42 -12.64 -9.03 -8.75
C GLU A 42 -12.91 -8.75 -7.25
N HIS A 43 -12.53 -7.57 -6.77
CA HIS A 43 -12.71 -7.19 -5.36
C HIS A 43 -14.16 -6.82 -4.99
N LEU A 44 -14.95 -6.36 -5.97
CA LEU A 44 -16.35 -5.98 -5.80
C LEU A 44 -17.33 -7.10 -6.21
N GLY A 45 -16.83 -8.21 -6.77
CA GLY A 45 -17.65 -9.32 -7.23
C GLY A 45 -18.51 -8.99 -8.46
N VAL A 46 -18.07 -8.07 -9.33
CA VAL A 46 -18.79 -7.64 -10.53
C VAL A 46 -17.92 -7.75 -11.79
N PRO A 47 -18.50 -7.83 -13.00
CA PRO A 47 -17.72 -7.81 -14.24
C PRO A 47 -16.95 -6.49 -14.43
N ALA A 48 -15.79 -6.55 -15.07
CA ALA A 48 -14.98 -5.35 -15.37
C ALA A 48 -15.75 -4.30 -16.19
N GLN A 49 -16.71 -4.71 -17.01
CA GLN A 49 -17.59 -3.85 -17.78
C GLN A 49 -18.53 -3.03 -16.88
N ALA A 50 -19.01 -3.60 -15.78
CA ALA A 50 -19.81 -2.87 -14.80
C ALA A 50 -18.98 -1.78 -14.11
N VAL A 51 -17.70 -2.05 -13.83
CA VAL A 51 -16.76 -1.05 -13.32
C VAL A 51 -16.49 0.04 -14.35
N GLN A 52 -16.32 -0.32 -15.62
CA GLN A 52 -16.15 0.67 -16.68
C GLN A 52 -17.36 1.62 -16.76
N GLN A 53 -18.57 1.06 -16.81
CA GLN A 53 -19.79 1.83 -16.86
C GLN A 53 -19.93 2.75 -15.64
N ALA A 54 -19.72 2.22 -14.44
CA ALA A 54 -19.76 3.01 -13.22
C ALA A 54 -18.72 4.15 -13.22
N MET A 55 -17.52 3.93 -13.77
CA MET A 55 -16.49 4.98 -13.90
C MET A 55 -16.84 6.07 -14.93
N GLU A 56 -17.65 5.75 -15.94
CA GLU A 56 -18.13 6.70 -16.95
C GLU A 56 -19.33 7.50 -16.43
N ASP A 57 -20.22 6.85 -15.67
CA ASP A 57 -21.43 7.46 -15.12
C ASP A 57 -21.18 8.25 -13.82
N SER A 58 -20.11 7.93 -13.11
CA SER A 58 -19.76 8.58 -11.85
C SER A 58 -18.69 9.66 -12.02
N GLY A 59 -18.71 10.65 -11.13
CA GLY A 59 -17.71 11.74 -11.10
C GLY A 59 -16.33 11.35 -10.55
N GLY A 60 -16.03 10.04 -10.40
CA GLY A 60 -14.73 9.58 -9.90
C GLY A 60 -14.74 8.18 -9.30
N LEU A 61 -13.54 7.69 -8.97
CA LEU A 61 -13.31 6.30 -8.53
C LEU A 61 -14.09 5.92 -7.25
N HIS A 62 -14.11 6.79 -6.23
CA HIS A 62 -14.82 6.48 -4.99
C HIS A 62 -16.33 6.34 -5.24
N ALA A 63 -16.92 7.25 -6.00
CA ALA A 63 -18.33 7.18 -6.36
C ALA A 63 -18.67 5.92 -7.19
N ALA A 64 -17.78 5.49 -8.09
CA ALA A 64 -17.94 4.23 -8.81
C ALA A 64 -17.91 3.01 -7.86
N ILE A 65 -16.99 2.99 -6.89
CA ILE A 65 -16.87 1.91 -5.90
C ILE A 65 -18.12 1.86 -5.01
N ASP A 66 -18.58 3.02 -4.52
CA ASP A 66 -19.77 3.13 -3.67
C ASP A 66 -21.01 2.63 -4.41
N ALA A 67 -21.18 3.03 -5.68
CA ALA A 67 -22.30 2.61 -6.52
C ALA A 67 -22.34 1.10 -6.81
N LEU A 68 -21.18 0.43 -6.79
CA LEU A 68 -21.04 -1.00 -7.05
C LEU A 68 -21.00 -1.85 -5.77
N THR A 69 -20.91 -1.23 -4.60
CA THR A 69 -20.82 -1.93 -3.33
C THR A 69 -22.15 -2.58 -2.95
N GLN A 70 -22.12 -3.88 -2.66
CA GLN A 70 -23.29 -4.65 -2.23
C GLN A 70 -23.14 -5.03 -0.75
N PRO A 71 -24.12 -4.73 0.12
CA PRO A 71 -23.98 -4.88 1.58
C PRO A 71 -23.59 -6.28 2.08
N GLU A 72 -23.98 -7.34 1.36
CA GLU A 72 -23.74 -8.73 1.76
C GLU A 72 -22.74 -9.47 0.86
N ALA A 73 -22.07 -8.75 -0.04
CA ALA A 73 -21.06 -9.33 -0.93
C ALA A 73 -19.64 -8.88 -0.57
N ARG A 74 -18.67 -9.47 -1.26
CA ARG A 74 -17.28 -8.99 -1.24
C ARG A 74 -17.26 -7.52 -1.68
N SER A 75 -16.67 -6.66 -0.86
CA SER A 75 -16.62 -5.22 -1.12
C SER A 75 -15.31 -4.59 -0.64
N LEU A 76 -15.02 -3.40 -1.16
CA LEU A 76 -13.96 -2.55 -0.66
C LEU A 76 -14.52 -1.73 0.51
N GLN A 77 -13.83 -1.76 1.64
CA GLN A 77 -14.25 -1.03 2.84
C GLN A 77 -13.26 0.09 3.15
N PRO A 78 -13.72 1.23 3.67
CA PRO A 78 -12.85 2.25 4.20
C PRO A 78 -11.89 1.65 5.22
N LEU A 79 -10.59 1.82 5.01
CA LEU A 79 -9.58 1.45 5.97
C LEU A 79 -9.51 2.55 7.04
N ASP A 80 -9.99 2.26 8.24
CA ASP A 80 -9.81 3.10 9.43
C ASP A 80 -8.66 2.53 10.30
N PRO A 81 -7.43 3.04 10.14
CA PRO A 81 -6.29 2.53 10.90
C PRO A 81 -6.42 2.92 12.37
N ARG A 82 -6.90 1.99 13.20
CA ARG A 82 -6.91 2.14 14.65
C ARG A 82 -5.51 1.85 15.19
N LEU A 83 -4.82 2.90 15.64
CA LEU A 83 -3.60 2.77 16.42
C LEU A 83 -3.96 2.24 17.81
N ILE A 84 -3.47 1.04 18.14
CA ILE A 84 -3.59 0.47 19.48
C ILE A 84 -2.39 1.02 20.25
N PRO A 85 -2.57 1.91 21.25
CA PRO A 85 -1.46 2.58 21.94
C PRO A 85 -0.44 1.59 22.51
N GLU A 86 -0.90 0.44 23.00
CA GLU A 86 -0.06 -0.63 23.53
C GLU A 86 0.75 -1.33 22.43
N LEU A 87 0.20 -1.46 21.21
CA LEU A 87 0.90 -2.03 20.06
C LEU A 87 1.90 -1.02 19.49
N ASP A 88 1.53 0.27 19.43
CA ASP A 88 2.42 1.37 19.05
C ASP A 88 3.65 1.45 19.96
N ALA A 89 3.47 1.22 21.26
CA ALA A 89 4.56 1.17 22.25
C ALA A 89 5.51 -0.01 22.05
N VAL A 90 5.03 -1.15 21.55
CA VAL A 90 5.84 -2.35 21.24
C VAL A 90 6.52 -2.22 19.87
N THR A 91 5.91 -1.52 18.92
CA THR A 91 6.45 -1.26 17.58
C THR A 91 7.38 -0.05 17.50
N GLN A 92 7.76 0.56 18.64
CA GLN A 92 8.64 1.73 18.68
C GLN A 92 9.99 1.48 17.98
N ASP A 93 10.44 0.23 17.90
CA ASP A 93 11.62 -0.18 17.13
C ASP A 93 11.26 -1.05 15.91
N ASN A 94 10.28 -0.62 15.11
CA ASN A 94 9.98 -1.20 13.79
C ASN A 94 11.22 -1.34 12.91
N ALA A 95 12.25 -0.51 13.12
CA ALA A 95 13.53 -0.64 12.42
C ALA A 95 14.21 -2.00 12.63
N VAL A 96 14.05 -2.65 13.80
CA VAL A 96 14.64 -3.97 14.06
C VAL A 96 13.91 -5.07 13.28
N PHE A 97 12.58 -4.98 13.18
CA PHE A 97 11.75 -6.02 12.54
C PHE A 97 11.54 -5.78 11.04
N ASP A 98 11.63 -4.53 10.59
CA ASP A 98 11.52 -4.09 9.20
C ASP A 98 12.62 -3.05 8.90
N PRO A 99 13.89 -3.49 8.76
CA PRO A 99 15.01 -2.59 8.52
C PRO A 99 15.10 -2.08 7.07
N GLU A 100 15.41 -0.80 6.89
CA GLU A 100 15.73 -0.23 5.57
C GLU A 100 17.17 -0.53 5.12
N ARG A 101 18.05 -0.98 6.04
CA ARG A 101 19.46 -1.29 5.79
C ARG A 101 19.93 -2.43 6.70
N PRO A 102 21.07 -3.11 6.41
CA PRO A 102 21.60 -4.12 7.31
C PRO A 102 21.79 -3.57 8.74
N ILE A 103 21.32 -4.31 9.74
CA ILE A 103 21.47 -3.96 11.16
C ILE A 103 22.61 -4.79 11.76
N SER A 104 23.49 -4.15 12.52
CA SER A 104 24.56 -4.82 13.26
C SER A 104 24.04 -5.48 14.55
N PRO A 105 24.70 -6.54 15.05
CA PRO A 105 24.32 -7.16 16.32
C PRO A 105 24.25 -6.18 17.50
N ASP A 106 25.14 -5.18 17.54
CA ASP A 106 25.17 -4.17 18.60
C ASP A 106 23.92 -3.27 18.55
N GLU A 107 23.46 -2.87 17.36
CA GLU A 107 22.24 -2.09 17.17
C GLU A 107 20.98 -2.86 17.62
N ILE A 108 20.94 -4.19 17.42
CA ILE A 108 19.83 -5.04 17.89
C ILE A 108 19.79 -5.07 19.42
N VAL A 109 20.95 -5.23 20.05
CA VAL A 109 21.06 -5.24 21.51
C VAL A 109 20.63 -3.89 22.09
N ASP A 110 21.10 -2.79 21.52
CA ASP A 110 20.73 -1.45 21.98
C ASP A 110 19.22 -1.20 21.90
N ALA A 111 18.57 -1.57 20.79
CA ALA A 111 17.12 -1.46 20.61
C ALA A 111 16.33 -2.32 21.62
N SER A 112 16.88 -3.48 22.00
CA SER A 112 16.20 -4.44 22.89
C SER A 112 16.37 -4.13 24.39
N VAL A 113 17.34 -3.28 24.76
CA VAL A 113 17.64 -2.95 26.16
C VAL A 113 16.86 -1.71 26.61
N PRO A 114 15.98 -1.82 27.64
CA PRO A 114 15.25 -0.68 28.19
C PRO A 114 16.21 0.44 28.58
N ARG A 115 15.85 1.71 28.29
CA ARG A 115 16.70 2.89 28.58
C ARG A 115 17.19 2.94 30.04
N SER A 116 16.43 2.38 30.98
CA SER A 116 16.77 2.29 32.41
C SER A 116 17.92 1.33 32.73
N ALA A 117 18.25 0.40 31.83
CA ALA A 117 19.30 -0.61 32.01
C ALA A 117 20.58 -0.28 31.23
N ARG A 118 20.61 0.81 30.46
CA ARG A 118 21.80 1.25 29.71
C ARG A 118 22.81 1.89 30.68
N LYS A 119 24.00 1.31 30.81
CA LYS A 119 25.11 1.94 31.56
C LYS A 119 25.60 3.19 30.80
N PRO A 120 25.89 4.31 31.48
CA PRO A 120 26.46 5.48 30.82
C PRO A 120 27.83 5.11 30.22
N VAL A 121 28.07 5.55 28.98
CA VAL A 121 29.34 5.37 28.29
C VAL A 121 30.44 6.07 29.10
N PRO A 122 31.50 5.37 29.55
CA PRO A 122 32.62 6.01 30.22
C PRO A 122 33.27 7.01 29.27
N ARG A 123 33.51 8.24 29.76
CA ARG A 123 34.31 9.26 29.05
C ARG A 123 35.77 8.87 29.00
#